data_AF-A0A2E9YSB6-F1
#
_entry.id   AF-A0A2E9YSB6-F1
#
_cell.length_a   1.000
_cell.length_b   1.000
_cell.length_c   1.000
_cell.angle_alpha   90.00
_cell.angle_beta   90.00
_cell.angle_gamma   90.00
#
_symmetry.space_group_name_H-M   'P 1'
#
loop_
_entity.id
_entity.type
_entity.pdbx_description
1 polymer ?
#
loop_
_entity_poly.entity_id
_entity_poly.type
_entity_poly.pdbx_seq_one_letter_code
_entity_poly.pdbx_strand_id
1 'polypeptide(L)'
;KRFRLNLREIIKADVTPFYSFELTSDDLVVVRPRKAHPTALSASIRIPDWADEKGREIARAKGWDYHALQSKWLAYANEEAANGNAPKNAGAAFVGYCTKQEKLR
;
A
#
# COMPACT_ATOMS: atom_id res chain seq x y z
N LYS A 1 1.57 28.21 29.50
CA LYS A 1 1.67 27.99 28.03
C LYS A 1 2.78 26.98 27.69
N ARG A 2 2.68 25.71 28.11
CA ARG A 2 3.72 24.69 27.87
C ARG A 2 3.60 24.00 26.49
N PHE A 3 2.38 23.82 26.01
CA PHE A 3 2.08 23.14 24.75
C PHE A 3 2.86 23.70 23.53
N ARG A 4 2.87 25.02 23.36
CA ARG A 4 3.55 25.66 22.22
C ARG A 4 5.07 25.59 22.28
N LEU A 5 5.64 25.60 23.49
CA LEU A 5 7.08 25.45 23.68
C LEU A 5 7.49 24.03 23.26
N ASN A 6 6.77 23.03 23.76
CA ASN A 6 7.01 21.62 23.42
C ASN A 6 6.88 21.37 21.91
N LEU A 7 5.89 21.97 21.24
CA LEU A 7 5.73 21.85 19.79
C LEU A 7 6.91 22.46 19.03
N ARG A 8 7.41 23.62 19.45
CA ARG A 8 8.60 24.23 18.85
C ARG A 8 9.85 23.36 19.02
N GLU A 9 10.00 22.72 20.18
CA GLU A 9 11.10 21.79 20.43
C GLU A 9 11.00 20.54 19.54
N ILE A 10 9.80 19.97 19.40
CA ILE A 10 9.55 18.82 18.52
C ILE A 10 9.82 19.18 17.06
N ILE A 11 9.36 20.35 16.59
CA ILE A 11 9.62 20.85 15.22
C ILE A 11 11.12 21.05 14.99
N LYS A 12 11.83 21.61 15.98
CA LYS A 12 13.28 21.84 15.90
C LYS A 12 14.08 20.53 15.90
N ALA A 13 13.66 19.55 16.69
CA ALA A 13 14.31 18.25 16.76
C ALA A 13 14.05 17.40 15.51
N ASP A 14 12.90 17.58 14.86
CA ASP A 14 12.50 16.90 13.62
C ASP A 14 12.55 15.35 13.69
N VAL A 15 12.42 14.78 14.89
CA VAL A 15 12.56 13.32 15.14
C VAL A 15 11.27 12.53 14.99
N THR A 16 10.19 13.14 14.51
CA THR A 16 8.88 12.48 14.37
C THR A 16 8.90 11.46 13.23
N PRO A 17 8.43 10.20 13.42
CA PRO A 17 8.69 9.13 12.45
C PRO A 17 8.02 9.32 11.08
N PHE A 18 6.69 9.49 11.06
CA PHE A 18 5.89 9.42 9.82
C PHE A 18 5.39 10.78 9.34
N TYR A 19 5.37 11.76 10.23
CA TYR A 19 4.81 13.08 10.00
C TYR A 19 5.79 14.16 10.44
N SER A 20 5.65 15.37 9.93
CA SER A 20 6.30 16.58 10.40
C SER A 20 5.24 17.57 10.87
N PHE A 21 5.64 18.44 11.79
CA PHE A 21 4.81 19.53 12.29
C PHE A 21 5.29 20.85 11.72
N GLU A 22 4.34 21.73 11.41
CA GLU A 22 4.58 23.11 11.01
C GLU A 22 3.66 23.99 11.85
N LEU A 23 4.18 25.11 12.36
CA LEU A 23 3.40 26.08 13.13
C LEU A 23 3.26 27.35 12.30
N THR A 24 2.02 27.71 11.94
CA THR A 24 1.73 28.92 11.16
C THR A 24 1.76 30.18 12.01
N SER A 25 1.73 31.35 11.36
CA SER A 25 1.61 32.67 12.02
C SER A 25 0.31 32.82 12.82
N ASP A 26 -0.73 32.08 12.43
CA ASP A 26 -2.06 32.13 13.04
C ASP A 26 -2.24 31.07 14.14
N ASP A 27 -1.12 30.53 14.64
CA ASP A 27 -1.07 29.54 15.73
C ASP A 27 -1.71 28.19 15.41
N LEU A 28 -1.82 27.86 14.12
CA LEU A 28 -2.30 26.56 13.67
C LEU A 28 -1.14 25.58 13.56
N VAL A 29 -1.37 24.37 14.07
CA VAL A 29 -0.43 23.25 13.91
C VAL A 29 -0.86 22.46 12.69
N VAL A 30 -0.02 22.46 11.66
CA VAL A 30 -0.20 21.65 10.46
C VAL A 30 0.62 20.38 10.60
N VAL A 31 -0.02 19.23 10.36
CA VAL A 31 0.63 17.92 10.39
C VAL A 31 0.72 17.41 8.96
N ARG A 32 1.94 17.15 8.47
CA ARG A 32 2.14 16.62 7.11
C ARG A 32 2.84 15.27 7.16
N PRO A 33 2.46 14.29 6.33
CA PRO A 33 3.26 13.08 6.18
C PRO A 33 4.64 13.44 5.59
N ARG A 34 5.72 12.85 6.10
CA ARG A 34 7.09 13.07 5.59
C ARG A 34 7.30 12.49 4.20
N LYS A 35 6.63 11.38 3.92
CA LYS A 35 6.61 10.76 2.60
C LYS A 35 5.36 11.27 1.89
N ALA A 36 5.55 11.82 0.69
CA ALA A 36 4.43 12.06 -0.20
C ALA A 36 3.66 10.74 -0.35
N HIS A 37 2.34 10.79 -0.24
CA HIS A 37 1.55 9.65 -0.67
C HIS A 37 1.90 9.43 -2.15
N PRO A 38 2.19 8.20 -2.60
CA PRO A 38 2.51 7.96 -3.99
C PRO A 38 1.34 8.37 -4.87
N THR A 39 1.39 9.58 -5.43
CA THR A 39 0.45 10.09 -6.44
C THR A 39 0.81 9.57 -7.83
N ALA A 40 1.75 8.63 -7.93
CA ALA A 40 2.01 7.94 -9.17
C ALA A 40 0.77 7.08 -9.45
N LEU A 41 0.05 7.42 -10.53
CA LEU A 41 -0.83 6.49 -11.24
C LEU A 41 -0.04 5.18 -11.34
N SER A 42 -0.40 4.21 -10.49
CA SER A 42 0.34 2.96 -10.30
C SER A 42 0.69 2.42 -11.67
N ALA A 43 1.98 2.17 -11.93
CA ALA A 43 2.40 1.46 -13.14
C ALA A 43 1.49 0.24 -13.24
N SER A 44 0.61 0.20 -14.25
CA SER A 44 -0.52 -0.71 -14.27
C SER A 44 0.04 -2.14 -14.21
N ILE A 45 0.03 -2.74 -13.01
CA ILE A 45 0.54 -4.09 -12.80
C ILE A 45 -0.38 -5.00 -13.60
N ARG A 46 0.10 -5.46 -14.76
CA ARG A 46 -0.65 -6.34 -15.63
C ARG A 46 -0.36 -7.78 -15.23
N ILE A 47 -1.42 -8.52 -14.99
CA ILE A 47 -1.35 -9.97 -14.83
C ILE A 47 -1.26 -10.56 -16.24
N PRO A 48 -0.23 -11.35 -16.56
CA PRO A 48 -0.13 -12.03 -17.85
C PRO A 48 -1.16 -13.15 -17.98
N ASP A 49 -1.59 -13.47 -19.19
CA ASP A 49 -2.70 -14.39 -19.47
C ASP A 49 -2.52 -15.77 -18.82
N TRP A 50 -1.31 -16.33 -18.84
CA TRP A 50 -1.02 -17.62 -18.20
C TRP A 50 -1.25 -17.61 -16.68
N ALA A 51 -1.08 -16.46 -16.02
CA ALA A 51 -1.28 -16.31 -14.58
C ALA A 51 -2.76 -16.06 -14.26
N ASP A 52 -3.47 -15.40 -15.17
CA ASP A 52 -4.91 -15.22 -15.12
C ASP A 52 -5.63 -16.57 -15.16
N GLU A 53 -5.30 -17.43 -16.13
CA GLU A 53 -5.86 -18.79 -16.26
C GLU A 53 -5.62 -19.63 -15.00
N LYS A 54 -4.36 -19.70 -14.52
CA LYS A 54 -4.02 -20.42 -13.29
C LYS A 54 -4.76 -19.85 -12.07
N GLY A 55 -4.90 -18.53 -11.99
CA GLY A 55 -5.65 -17.88 -10.92
C GLY A 55 -7.12 -18.31 -10.91
N ARG A 56 -7.76 -18.43 -12.09
CA ARG A 56 -9.15 -18.92 -12.20
C ARG A 56 -9.29 -20.37 -11.77
N GLU A 57 -8.35 -21.23 -12.14
CA GLU A 57 -8.34 -22.63 -11.71
C GLU A 57 -8.25 -22.76 -10.19
N ILE A 58 -7.32 -22.02 -9.57
CA ILE A 58 -7.16 -22.01 -8.11
C ILE A 58 -8.39 -21.45 -7.41
N ALA A 59 -8.96 -20.35 -7.94
CA ALA A 59 -10.16 -19.74 -7.39
C ALA A 59 -11.33 -20.74 -7.40
N ARG A 60 -11.56 -21.43 -8.52
CA ARG A 60 -12.57 -22.49 -8.64
C ARG A 60 -12.34 -23.63 -7.67
N ALA A 61 -11.10 -24.14 -7.59
CA ALA A 61 -10.75 -25.25 -6.71
C ALA A 61 -10.99 -24.92 -5.21
N LYS A 62 -10.83 -23.66 -4.83
CA LYS A 62 -10.96 -23.20 -3.45
C LYS A 62 -12.32 -22.56 -3.12
N GLY A 63 -13.20 -22.40 -4.10
CA GLY A 63 -14.50 -21.73 -3.93
C GLY A 63 -14.41 -20.21 -3.78
N TRP A 64 -13.33 -19.59 -4.26
CA TRP A 64 -13.19 -18.15 -4.30
C TRP A 64 -13.78 -17.55 -5.58
N ASP A 65 -14.27 -16.32 -5.47
CA ASP A 65 -14.47 -15.45 -6.62
C ASP A 65 -13.11 -14.97 -7.15
N TYR A 66 -12.84 -15.29 -8.42
CA TYR A 66 -11.62 -14.90 -9.11
C TYR A 66 -11.44 -13.38 -9.15
N HIS A 67 -12.48 -12.60 -9.45
CA HIS A 67 -12.38 -11.16 -9.57
C HIS A 67 -12.12 -10.49 -8.21
N ALA A 68 -12.68 -11.07 -7.14
CA ALA A 68 -12.38 -10.64 -5.78
C ALA A 68 -10.91 -10.87 -5.42
N LEU A 69 -10.33 -12.02 -5.77
CA LEU A 69 -8.90 -12.31 -5.56
C LEU A 69 -8.00 -11.41 -6.40
N GLN A 70 -8.35 -11.21 -7.66
CA GLN A 70 -7.63 -10.34 -8.58
C GLN A 70 -7.60 -8.90 -8.05
N SER A 71 -8.75 -8.36 -7.64
CA SER A 71 -8.84 -6.99 -7.12
C SER A 71 -8.06 -6.82 -5.83
N LYS A 72 -8.15 -7.77 -4.88
CA LYS A 72 -7.40 -7.71 -3.61
C LYS A 72 -5.90 -7.76 -3.84
N TRP A 73 -5.45 -8.64 -4.73
CA TRP A 73 -4.04 -8.75 -5.05
C TRP A 73 -3.51 -7.51 -5.75
N LEU A 74 -4.24 -6.95 -6.72
CA LEU A 74 -3.84 -5.73 -7.42
C LEU A 74 -3.74 -4.54 -6.46
N ALA A 75 -4.69 -4.39 -5.53
CA ALA A 75 -4.61 -3.35 -4.50
C ALA A 75 -3.32 -3.48 -3.67
N TYR A 76 -3.06 -4.67 -3.13
CA TYR A 76 -1.84 -4.96 -2.37
C TYR A 76 -0.56 -4.74 -3.19
N ALA A 77 -0.51 -5.25 -4.42
CA ALA A 77 0.66 -5.14 -5.28
C ALA A 77 0.96 -3.67 -5.67
N ASN A 78 -0.08 -2.86 -5.87
CA ASN A 78 0.06 -1.43 -6.13
C ASN A 78 0.57 -0.69 -4.89
N GLU A 79 0.06 -1.00 -3.69
CA GLU A 79 0.56 -0.42 -2.43
C GLU A 79 2.03 -0.76 -2.18
N GLU A 80 2.41 -2.02 -2.35
CA GLU A 80 3.80 -2.47 -2.20
C GLU A 80 4.73 -1.85 -3.25
N ALA A 81 4.28 -1.70 -4.50
CA ALA A 81 5.03 -0.99 -5.52
C ALA A 81 5.24 0.48 -5.15
N ALA A 82 4.22 1.12 -4.55
CA ALA A 82 4.29 2.49 -4.04
C ALA A 82 5.34 2.65 -2.91
N ASN A 83 5.52 1.59 -2.12
CA ASN A 83 6.53 1.52 -1.05
C ASN A 83 7.95 1.15 -1.55
N GLY A 84 8.13 0.98 -2.86
CA GLY A 84 9.40 0.58 -3.47
C GLY A 84 9.66 -0.95 -3.47
N ASN A 85 8.66 -1.75 -3.12
CA ASN A 85 8.71 -3.22 -3.10
C ASN A 85 7.88 -3.83 -4.23
N ALA A 86 8.12 -3.36 -5.47
CA ALA A 86 7.39 -3.85 -6.63
C ALA A 86 7.74 -5.33 -6.93
N PRO A 87 6.75 -6.18 -7.28
CA PRO A 87 7.02 -7.56 -7.63
C PRO A 87 7.86 -7.66 -8.91
N LYS A 88 8.98 -8.39 -8.85
CA LYS A 88 9.83 -8.65 -10.03
C LYS A 88 9.09 -9.38 -11.16
N ASN A 89 8.12 -10.24 -10.80
CA ASN A 89 7.24 -10.93 -11.74
C ASN A 89 5.81 -10.94 -11.17
N ALA A 90 4.96 -10.09 -11.73
CA ALA A 90 3.57 -9.93 -11.35
C ALA A 90 2.77 -11.25 -11.43
N GLY A 91 2.93 -12.01 -12.52
CA GLY A 91 2.17 -13.25 -12.72
C GLY A 91 2.53 -14.34 -11.71
N ALA A 92 3.83 -14.54 -11.45
CA ALA A 92 4.27 -15.54 -10.46
C ALA A 92 3.83 -15.17 -9.03
N ALA A 93 3.90 -13.88 -8.69
CA ALA A 93 3.44 -13.38 -7.39
C ALA A 93 1.91 -13.53 -7.22
N PHE A 94 1.13 -13.29 -8.28
CA PHE A 94 -0.32 -13.48 -8.26
C PHE A 94 -0.71 -14.95 -8.06
N VAL A 95 -0.09 -15.88 -8.83
CA VAL A 95 -0.36 -17.32 -8.66
C VAL A 95 0.01 -17.78 -7.25
N GLY A 96 1.15 -17.32 -6.72
CA GLY A 96 1.55 -17.60 -5.34
C GLY A 96 0.55 -17.06 -4.31
N TYR A 97 0.00 -15.86 -4.52
CA TYR A 97 -1.04 -15.28 -3.68
C TYR A 97 -2.31 -16.13 -3.68
N CYS A 98 -2.80 -16.55 -4.86
CA CYS A 98 -3.97 -17.42 -4.99
C CYS A 98 -3.77 -18.78 -4.30
N THR A 99 -2.57 -19.38 -4.44
CA THR A 99 -2.24 -20.66 -3.80
C THR A 99 -2.16 -20.57 -2.27
N LYS A 100 -1.87 -19.39 -1.70
CA LYS A 100 -1.83 -19.19 -0.24
C LYS A 100 -3.20 -18.97 0.41
N GLN A 101 -4.24 -18.63 -0.36
CA GLN A 101 -5.57 -18.39 0.21
C GLN A 101 -6.18 -19.66 0.80
N GLU A 102 -6.91 -19.52 1.90
CA GLU A 102 -7.62 -20.64 2.51
C GLU A 102 -8.77 -21.12 1.63
N LYS A 103 -9.25 -22.34 1.86
CA LYS A 103 -10.42 -22.86 1.16
C LYS A 103 -11.68 -22.28 1.81
N LEU A 104 -12.53 -21.61 1.02
CA LEU A 104 -13.78 -21.02 1.53
C LEU A 104 -14.88 -22.06 1.81
N ARG A 105 -14.74 -23.26 1.25
CA ARG A 105 -15.69 -24.37 1.32
C ARG A 105 -15.01 -25.72 1.44
#